data_AF-A0A2E6GIC2-F1
#
_entry.id   AF-A0A2E6GIC2-F1
#
_cell.length_a   1.000
_cell.length_b   1.000
_cell.length_c   1.000
_cell.angle_alpha   90.00
_cell.angle_beta   90.00
_cell.angle_gamma   90.00
#
_symmetry.space_group_name_H-M   'P 1'
#
loop_
_entity.id
_entity.type
_entity.pdbx_description
1 polymer ?
#
loop_
_entity_poly.entity_id
_entity_poly.type
_entity_poly.pdbx_seq_one_letter_code
_entity_poly.pdbx_strand_id
1 'polypeptide(L)'
;MSEIYYGIMRFELKTDNQIISSRFTSIAFMSGLFFFISVLTSLSFHISKISNFFEIEYLCKLFLVEKSSFNFNKLSKLTNQTSKQKMWDLCKEISK
;
A
#
# COMPACT_ATOMS: atom_id res chain seq x y z
N MET A 1 19.22 -26.12 -64.85
CA MET A 1 18.30 -24.98 -65.01
C MET A 1 16.96 -25.46 -64.48
N SER A 2 16.48 -25.12 -63.29
CA SER A 2 16.78 -24.01 -62.39
C SER A 2 16.79 -24.47 -60.93
N GLU A 3 17.58 -23.77 -60.14
CA GLU A 3 17.78 -23.94 -58.72
C GLU A 3 16.51 -23.61 -57.93
N ILE A 4 16.02 -24.58 -57.16
CA ILE A 4 15.04 -24.35 -56.08
C ILE A 4 15.66 -24.89 -54.79
N TYR A 5 16.83 -24.34 -54.43
CA TYR A 5 17.33 -24.42 -53.07
C TYR A 5 16.60 -23.34 -52.26
N TYR A 6 15.35 -23.60 -51.91
CA TYR A 6 14.69 -22.85 -50.85
C TYR A 6 15.34 -23.30 -49.54
N GLY A 7 16.43 -22.62 -49.17
CA GLY A 7 17.13 -22.81 -47.92
C GLY A 7 16.16 -22.61 -46.78
N ILE A 8 15.65 -23.70 -46.23
CA ILE A 8 15.07 -23.74 -44.89
C ILE A 8 16.24 -23.44 -43.95
N MET A 9 16.53 -22.15 -43.73
CA MET A 9 17.27 -21.74 -42.56
C MET A 9 16.38 -22.05 -41.35
N ARG A 10 16.45 -23.28 -40.88
CA ARG A 10 16.08 -23.62 -39.50
C ARG A 10 17.06 -22.88 -38.62
N PHE A 11 16.61 -21.78 -38.03
CA PHE A 11 17.30 -21.15 -36.90
C PHE A 11 17.25 -22.13 -35.73
N GLU A 12 18.18 -23.08 -35.69
CA GLU A 12 18.53 -23.73 -34.43
C GLU A 12 19.29 -22.71 -33.59
N LEU A 13 18.50 -21.87 -32.91
CA LEU A 13 18.95 -21.09 -31.77
C LEU A 13 19.47 -22.11 -30.75
N LYS A 14 20.77 -22.39 -30.83
CA LYS A 14 21.55 -23.12 -29.82
C LYS A 14 21.72 -22.18 -28.62
N THR A 15 20.60 -21.71 -28.10
CA THR A 15 20.58 -20.84 -26.94
C THR A 15 20.66 -21.75 -25.74
N ASP A 16 21.71 -21.55 -24.97
CA ASP A 16 21.99 -22.28 -23.76
C ASP A 16 20.77 -22.20 -22.83
N ASN A 17 19.93 -23.23 -22.87
CA ASN A 17 18.63 -23.30 -22.19
C ASN A 17 18.79 -23.02 -20.69
N GLN A 18 19.96 -23.35 -20.14
CA GLN A 18 20.33 -23.10 -18.76
C GLN A 18 20.48 -21.59 -18.46
N ILE A 19 21.02 -20.81 -19.39
CA ILE A 19 21.19 -19.36 -19.25
C ILE A 19 19.85 -18.63 -19.41
N ILE A 20 19.00 -19.06 -20.36
CA ILE A 20 17.65 -18.48 -20.49
C ILE A 20 16.80 -18.82 -19.27
N SER A 21 16.78 -20.10 -18.87
CA SER A 21 16.00 -20.57 -17.73
C SER A 21 16.39 -19.84 -16.45
N SER A 22 17.69 -19.68 -16.17
CA SER A 22 18.17 -18.97 -14.97
C SER A 22 17.84 -17.47 -14.98
N ARG A 23 17.90 -16.81 -16.14
CA ARG A 23 17.46 -15.41 -16.27
C ARG A 23 15.95 -15.28 -16.09
N PHE A 24 15.17 -16.21 -16.66
CA PHE A 24 13.73 -16.23 -16.55
C PHE A 24 13.28 -16.45 -15.09
N THR A 25 13.88 -17.41 -14.38
CA THR A 25 13.59 -17.63 -12.95
C THR A 25 13.95 -16.41 -12.11
N SER A 26 15.05 -15.73 -12.42
CA SER A 26 15.47 -14.52 -11.69
C SER A 26 14.47 -13.37 -11.89
N ILE A 27 14.04 -13.14 -13.13
CA ILE A 27 13.05 -12.10 -13.45
C ILE A 27 11.70 -12.43 -12.80
N ALA A 28 11.25 -13.68 -12.88
CA ALA A 28 10.02 -14.14 -12.25
C ALA A 28 10.06 -13.93 -10.73
N PHE A 29 11.17 -14.29 -10.09
CA PHE A 29 11.37 -14.10 -8.65
C PHE A 29 11.31 -12.61 -8.26
N MET A 30 12.02 -11.75 -8.97
CA MET A 30 11.98 -10.31 -8.72
C MET A 30 10.56 -9.75 -8.91
N SER A 31 9.86 -10.15 -9.97
CA SER A 31 8.49 -9.71 -10.21
C SER A 31 7.52 -10.16 -9.11
N GLY A 32 7.69 -11.38 -8.60
CA GLY A 32 6.93 -11.90 -7.47
C GLY A 32 7.18 -11.12 -6.18
N LEU A 33 8.45 -10.77 -5.89
CA LEU A 33 8.79 -9.94 -4.74
C LEU A 33 8.18 -8.54 -4.83
N PHE A 34 8.25 -7.91 -6.00
CA PHE A 34 7.62 -6.60 -6.21
C PHE A 34 6.11 -6.65 -5.95
N PHE A 35 5.42 -7.65 -6.52
CA PHE A 35 3.99 -7.83 -6.29
C PHE A 35 3.67 -8.02 -4.81
N PHE A 36 4.44 -8.87 -4.12
CA PHE A 36 4.27 -9.12 -2.69
C PHE A 36 4.43 -7.85 -1.84
N ILE A 37 5.47 -7.05 -2.11
CA ILE A 37 5.71 -5.77 -1.42
C ILE A 37 4.56 -4.79 -1.69
N SER A 38 4.08 -4.71 -2.93
CA SER A 38 2.94 -3.84 -3.28
C SER A 38 1.68 -4.22 -2.50
N VAL A 39 1.37 -5.52 -2.38
CA VAL A 39 0.22 -6.00 -1.60
C VAL A 39 0.38 -5.67 -0.11
N LEU A 40 1.54 -5.95 0.48
CA LEU A 40 1.81 -5.63 1.89
C LEU A 40 1.69 -4.13 2.18
N THR A 41 2.20 -3.30 1.27
CA THR A 41 2.12 -1.84 1.40
C THR A 41 0.67 -1.36 1.37
N SER A 42 -0.13 -1.90 0.44
CA SER A 42 -1.55 -1.56 0.34
C SER A 42 -2.31 -1.92 1.62
N LEU A 43 -2.07 -3.12 2.16
CA LEU A 43 -2.70 -3.60 3.38
C LEU A 43 -2.28 -2.75 4.58
N SER A 44 -0.99 -2.42 4.68
CA SER A 44 -0.45 -1.56 5.74
C SER A 44 -1.06 -0.17 5.73
N PHE A 45 -1.31 0.39 4.55
CA PHE A 45 -1.96 1.70 4.42
C PHE A 45 -3.42 1.67 4.87
N HIS A 46 -4.16 0.61 4.55
CA HIS A 46 -5.52 0.41 5.05
C HIS A 46 -5.56 0.25 6.57
N ILE A 47 -4.64 -0.54 7.14
CA ILE A 47 -4.52 -0.73 8.59
C ILE A 47 -4.12 0.59 9.28
N SER A 48 -3.21 1.38 8.69
CA SER A 48 -2.83 2.67 9.25
C SER A 48 -4.02 3.64 9.30
N LYS A 49 -4.84 3.69 8.24
CA LYS A 49 -6.06 4.52 8.23
C LYS A 49 -7.05 4.09 9.30
N ILE A 50 -7.31 2.80 9.45
CA ILE A 50 -8.26 2.33 10.47
C ILE A 50 -7.72 2.59 11.88
N SER A 51 -6.42 2.39 12.10
CA SER A 51 -5.77 2.66 13.39
C SER A 51 -5.90 4.14 13.76
N ASN A 52 -5.65 5.06 12.82
CA ASN A 52 -5.79 6.48 13.06
C ASN A 52 -7.24 6.87 13.36
N PHE A 53 -8.21 6.26 12.67
CA PHE A 53 -9.63 6.49 12.93
C PHE A 53 -10.02 6.04 14.34
N PHE A 54 -9.63 4.84 14.76
CA PHE A 54 -9.88 4.34 16.11
C PHE A 54 -9.18 5.19 17.19
N GLU A 55 -7.98 5.68 16.93
CA GLU A 55 -7.29 6.60 17.85
C GLU A 55 -8.06 7.92 18.00
N ILE A 56 -8.57 8.48 16.90
CA ILE A 56 -9.41 9.68 16.91
C ILE A 56 -10.72 9.42 17.66
N GLU A 57 -11.39 8.29 17.41
CA GLU A 57 -12.62 7.91 18.09
C GLU A 57 -12.42 7.77 19.61
N TYR A 58 -11.35 7.07 20.02
CA TYR A 58 -10.99 6.90 21.42
C TYR A 58 -10.70 8.25 22.10
N LEU A 59 -9.88 9.09 21.47
CA LEU A 59 -9.58 10.43 21.98
C LEU A 59 -10.83 11.33 22.01
N CYS A 60 -11.75 11.19 21.06
CA CYS A 60 -13.03 11.89 21.07
C CYS A 60 -13.92 11.47 22.23
N LYS A 61 -14.05 10.16 22.49
CA LYS A 61 -14.77 9.64 23.66
C LYS A 61 -14.14 10.16 24.95
N LEU A 62 -12.82 10.13 25.05
CA LEU A 62 -12.11 10.67 26.21
C LEU A 62 -12.34 12.17 26.38
N PHE A 63 -12.31 12.95 25.29
CA PHE A 63 -12.54 14.40 25.31
C PHE A 63 -13.97 14.78 25.72
N LEU A 64 -14.96 13.94 25.37
CA LEU A 64 -16.36 14.13 25.77
C LEU A 64 -16.59 13.87 27.26
N VAL A 65 -15.89 12.89 27.84
CA VAL A 65 -16.00 12.52 29.27
C VAL A 65 -15.11 13.42 30.14
N GLU A 66 -13.83 13.50 29.78
CA GLU A 66 -12.81 14.25 30.49
C GLU A 66 -12.32 15.40 29.60
N LYS A 67 -12.76 16.62 29.92
CA LYS A 67 -12.50 17.86 29.16
C LYS A 67 -11.04 18.34 29.29
N SER A 68 -10.09 17.43 29.15
CA SER A 68 -8.66 17.66 29.32
C SER A 68 -8.08 18.45 28.16
N SER A 69 -7.29 19.48 28.50
CA SER A 69 -6.57 20.32 27.54
C SER A 69 -5.47 19.56 26.79
N PHE A 70 -4.94 18.49 27.38
CA PHE A 70 -3.92 17.64 26.76
C PHE A 70 -4.50 16.84 25.58
N ASN A 71 -5.66 16.20 25.79
CA ASN A 71 -6.35 15.43 24.75
C ASN A 71 -6.82 16.33 23.61
N PHE A 72 -7.24 17.56 23.92
CA PHE A 72 -7.56 18.56 22.91
C PHE A 72 -6.35 18.87 22.01
N ASN A 73 -5.16 19.11 22.57
CA ASN A 73 -3.99 19.44 21.75
C ASN A 73 -3.57 18.26 20.86
N LYS A 74 -3.68 17.02 21.37
CA LYS A 74 -3.38 15.81 20.58
C LYS A 74 -4.39 15.61 19.45
N LEU A 75 -5.68 15.74 19.75
CA LEU A 75 -6.76 15.59 18.77
C LEU A 75 -6.72 16.71 17.72
N SER A 76 -6.42 17.95 18.14
CA SER A 76 -6.26 19.11 17.25
C SER A 76 -5.18 18.90 16.19
N LYS A 77 -4.05 18.29 16.56
CA LYS A 77 -3.00 17.90 15.62
C LYS A 77 -3.41 16.79 14.67
N LEU A 78 -4.19 15.80 15.15
CA LEU A 78 -4.67 14.68 14.33
C LEU A 78 -5.75 15.10 13.32
N THR A 79 -6.66 16.00 13.71
CA THR A 79 -7.78 16.46 12.85
C THR A 79 -7.49 17.77 12.14
N ASN A 80 -6.33 18.40 12.38
CA ASN A 80 -5.95 19.72 11.88
C ASN A 80 -6.98 20.82 12.18
N GLN A 81 -7.66 20.73 13.34
CA GLN A 81 -8.70 21.66 13.77
C GLN A 81 -8.18 22.48 14.94
N THR A 82 -8.21 23.81 14.84
CA THR A 82 -7.74 24.73 15.89
C THR A 82 -8.83 25.12 16.89
N SER A 83 -10.11 24.94 16.54
CA SER A 83 -11.24 25.34 17.40
C SER A 83 -11.77 24.20 18.25
N LYS A 84 -11.89 24.46 19.56
CA LYS A 84 -12.53 23.56 20.55
C LYS A 84 -13.97 23.21 20.19
N GLN A 85 -14.75 24.18 19.70
CA GLN A 85 -16.16 23.95 19.32
C GLN A 85 -16.25 23.02 18.12
N LYS A 86 -15.51 23.31 17.05
CA LYS A 86 -15.51 22.47 15.85
C LYS A 86 -15.10 21.03 16.17
N MET A 87 -14.09 20.83 17.02
CA MET A 87 -13.70 19.49 17.46
C MET A 87 -14.76 18.81 18.32
N TRP A 88 -15.46 19.54 19.18
CA TRP A 88 -16.52 18.98 20.00
C TRP A 88 -17.69 18.51 19.14
N ASP A 89 -18.08 19.29 18.14
CA ASP A 89 -19.11 18.91 17.16
C ASP A 89 -18.69 17.66 16.36
N LEU A 90 -17.44 17.63 15.91
CA LEU A 90 -16.86 16.50 15.16
C LEU A 90 -16.81 15.22 16.01
N CYS A 91 -16.39 15.32 17.27
CA CYS A 91 -16.39 14.18 18.18
C CYS A 91 -17.79 13.69 18.53
N LYS A 92 -18.76 14.60 18.62
CA LYS A 92 -20.16 14.25 18.86
C LYS A 92 -20.77 13.52 17.66
N GLU A 93 -20.36 13.88 16.45
CA GLU A 93 -20.75 13.17 15.22
C GLU A 93 -20.10 11.78 15.12
N ILE A 94 -18.80 11.67 15.44
CA ILE A 94 -18.08 10.38 15.43
C ILE A 94 -18.59 9.42 16.52
N SER A 95 -19.00 9.94 17.68
CA SER A 95 -19.47 9.14 18.82
C SER A 95 -20.98 8.84 18.80
N LYS A 96 -21.70 9.28 17.76
CA LYS A 96 -23.15 9.04 17.61
C LYS A 96 -23.41 7.70 16.94
#